data_AF-A0A1Q9VE22-F1
#
_entry.id   AF-A0A1Q9VE22-F1
#
_cell.length_a   1.000
_cell.length_b   1.000
_cell.length_c   1.000
_cell.angle_alpha   90.00
_cell.angle_beta   90.00
_cell.angle_gamma   90.00
#
_symmetry.space_group_name_H-M   'P 1'
#
loop_
_entity.id
_entity.type
_entity.pdbx_description
1 polymer ?
#
loop_
_entity_poly.entity_id
_entity_poly.type
_entity_poly.pdbx_seq_one_letter_code
_entity_poly.pdbx_strand_id
1 'polypeptide(L)'
;MAAALGGFGVVVLVAILTATLVGGDPRNTADREGGAPVPPATDTSITSSPSTTTSTSETTTSSETSETVEPSIITFTEGPGGGEAPTSGGEKIYRLADHPLLQNPDSGLRAVQCSLPGWQSNPQAAEAFLTAATDCLNDAWGTLLRSHDLPFEEPNLHFPAGTSYETTTCGTHEVSMAKAALYCANNLYMPYQGLQADRYGDRPGVYLALLAHEYGHHVQYVAGIFEAAWHRMNEAGGQGSPGADAVSRRLELQAQCFSGMFMGSHVGRSGPNGVNQTMLDQAWYDQETRGDGTSGTTDHGSNANYSAWWQQGSRDNRLQQCNTWNADEGSVS
;
A
#
# COMPACT_ATOMS: atom_id res chain seq x y z
N MET A 1 -51.66 -44.06 -18.36
CA MET A 1 -50.41 -43.56 -18.98
C MET A 1 -50.06 -42.22 -18.35
N ALA A 2 -48.76 -41.91 -18.19
CA ALA A 2 -48.11 -40.63 -17.81
C ALA A 2 -48.90 -39.61 -16.94
N ALA A 3 -48.52 -39.24 -15.71
CA ALA A 3 -47.25 -38.67 -15.21
C ALA A 3 -47.00 -37.19 -15.61
N ALA A 4 -46.96 -36.29 -14.62
CA ALA A 4 -46.15 -35.05 -14.56
C ALA A 4 -46.22 -34.41 -13.16
N LEU A 5 -45.22 -33.58 -12.81
CA LEU A 5 -44.99 -32.99 -11.48
C LEU A 5 -45.21 -31.47 -11.46
N GLY A 6 -45.58 -30.94 -10.28
CA GLY A 6 -44.95 -29.76 -9.68
C GLY A 6 -45.48 -28.35 -10.03
N GLY A 7 -45.50 -27.47 -9.01
CA GLY A 7 -45.51 -26.01 -9.21
C GLY A 7 -46.23 -25.19 -8.14
N PHE A 8 -45.47 -24.31 -7.46
CA PHE A 8 -45.91 -23.16 -6.63
C PHE A 8 -46.70 -23.47 -5.35
N GLY A 9 -46.51 -22.77 -4.22
CA GLY A 9 -45.54 -21.71 -3.89
C GLY A 9 -45.94 -21.08 -2.54
N VAL A 10 -44.98 -20.72 -1.67
CA VAL A 10 -45.31 -20.14 -0.35
C VAL A 10 -44.42 -18.94 -0.05
N VAL A 11 -45.06 -17.78 0.05
CA VAL A 11 -44.51 -16.57 0.67
C VAL A 11 -44.69 -16.69 2.18
N VAL A 12 -43.63 -16.44 2.97
CA VAL A 12 -43.77 -16.25 4.42
C VAL A 12 -43.15 -14.91 4.81
N LEU A 13 -43.99 -14.07 5.42
CA LEU A 13 -43.64 -12.74 5.89
C LEU A 13 -44.29 -12.60 7.27
N VAL A 14 -43.50 -12.77 8.35
CA VAL A 14 -43.98 -12.63 9.73
C VAL A 14 -42.91 -11.96 10.58
N ALA A 15 -43.15 -10.70 10.95
CA ALA A 15 -42.59 -10.09 12.15
C ALA A 15 -43.59 -10.30 13.30
N ILE A 16 -43.14 -10.34 14.58
CA ILE A 16 -43.94 -9.85 15.73
C ILE A 16 -43.16 -9.82 17.07
N LEU A 17 -43.24 -8.64 17.70
CA LEU A 17 -43.28 -8.24 19.12
C LEU A 17 -42.21 -8.61 20.18
N THR A 18 -41.96 -7.57 20.98
CA THR A 18 -41.25 -7.49 22.27
C THR A 18 -42.13 -7.88 23.46
N ALA A 19 -41.51 -8.17 24.61
CA ALA A 19 -42.17 -8.20 25.92
C ALA A 19 -41.22 -7.72 27.05
N THR A 20 -41.76 -6.94 28.00
CA THR A 20 -41.04 -6.42 29.18
C THR A 20 -41.94 -6.48 30.44
N LEU A 21 -41.42 -7.05 31.52
CA LEU A 21 -41.90 -7.00 32.92
C LEU A 21 -40.64 -7.22 33.81
N VAL A 22 -40.15 -6.38 34.74
CA VAL A 22 -40.71 -5.54 35.84
C VAL A 22 -40.86 -6.27 37.18
N GLY A 23 -40.13 -5.78 38.21
CA GLY A 23 -40.18 -6.17 39.63
C GLY A 23 -38.84 -6.74 40.14
N GLY A 24 -38.29 -6.42 41.33
CA GLY A 24 -38.71 -5.48 42.38
C GLY A 24 -37.88 -5.66 43.68
N ASP A 25 -37.23 -4.58 44.12
CA ASP A 25 -36.35 -4.31 45.30
C ASP A 25 -36.94 -4.68 46.71
N PRO A 26 -36.37 -4.38 47.93
CA PRO A 26 -35.01 -4.02 48.40
C PRO A 26 -34.47 -4.77 49.66
N ARG A 27 -33.28 -4.37 50.15
CA ARG A 27 -32.77 -4.23 51.57
C ARG A 27 -31.41 -4.92 51.83
N ASN A 28 -30.43 -4.36 52.58
CA ASN A 28 -30.18 -3.01 53.12
C ASN A 28 -28.70 -2.90 53.60
N THR A 29 -28.09 -1.70 53.58
CA THR A 29 -27.07 -1.12 54.52
C THR A 29 -25.99 -2.01 55.19
N ALA A 30 -24.71 -1.66 55.40
CA ALA A 30 -23.81 -0.52 55.09
C ALA A 30 -22.37 -1.00 55.50
N ASP A 31 -21.25 -0.26 55.58
CA ASP A 31 -20.90 1.16 55.43
C ASP A 31 -19.36 1.32 55.24
N ARG A 32 -18.86 2.51 54.82
CA ARG A 32 -17.77 3.33 55.44
C ARG A 32 -17.07 4.31 54.48
N GLU A 33 -16.70 5.46 55.03
CA GLU A 33 -16.21 6.69 54.38
C GLU A 33 -14.78 6.66 53.82
N GLY A 34 -14.48 7.60 52.91
CA GLY A 34 -13.11 7.99 52.54
C GLY A 34 -13.06 8.89 51.29
N GLY A 35 -13.11 10.22 51.47
CA GLY A 35 -13.13 11.18 50.35
C GLY A 35 -11.90 12.10 50.27
N ALA A 36 -11.61 12.61 49.07
CA ALA A 36 -10.85 13.83 48.82
C ALA A 36 -11.27 14.45 47.45
N PRO A 37 -11.24 15.77 47.25
CA PRO A 37 -11.93 16.42 46.12
C PRO A 37 -11.02 16.92 44.98
N VAL A 38 -11.60 17.07 43.78
CA VAL A 38 -10.96 17.65 42.58
C VAL A 38 -11.33 19.14 42.47
N PRO A 39 -10.38 20.06 42.17
CA PRO A 39 -10.68 21.48 41.98
C PRO A 39 -11.13 21.82 40.54
N PRO A 40 -11.98 22.85 40.34
CA PRO A 40 -12.37 23.33 39.01
C PRO A 40 -11.36 24.32 38.42
N ALA A 41 -11.34 24.43 37.09
CA ALA A 41 -10.59 25.45 36.35
C ALA A 41 -11.36 26.78 36.31
N THR A 42 -10.63 27.91 36.33
CA THR A 42 -11.19 29.26 36.41
C THR A 42 -11.03 30.01 35.09
N ASP A 43 -12.15 30.48 34.52
CA ASP A 43 -12.18 31.44 33.41
C ASP A 43 -11.59 32.80 33.84
N THR A 44 -10.93 33.52 32.92
CA THR A 44 -10.66 34.95 33.10
C THR A 44 -10.73 35.69 31.77
N SER A 45 -11.92 36.24 31.49
CA SER A 45 -12.14 37.22 30.42
C SER A 45 -11.51 38.56 30.78
N ILE A 46 -10.93 39.25 29.79
CA ILE A 46 -10.51 40.66 29.93
C ILE A 46 -11.15 41.48 28.80
N THR A 47 -11.93 42.49 29.19
CA THR A 47 -12.67 43.38 28.29
C THR A 47 -11.76 44.45 27.69
N SER A 48 -11.88 44.73 26.39
CA SER A 48 -11.47 46.02 25.79
C SER A 48 -12.18 46.26 24.45
N SER A 49 -12.78 47.45 24.31
CA SER A 49 -13.46 47.97 23.11
C SER A 49 -13.31 49.50 23.09
N PRO A 50 -13.55 50.18 21.96
CA PRO A 50 -13.02 49.90 20.62
C PRO A 50 -12.34 51.17 20.04
N SER A 51 -11.69 51.06 18.88
CA SER A 51 -11.40 52.23 18.03
C SER A 51 -11.63 51.90 16.56
N THR A 52 -12.44 52.73 15.92
CA THR A 52 -12.88 52.56 14.53
C THR A 52 -11.85 53.15 13.56
N THR A 53 -11.48 52.40 12.53
CA THR A 53 -10.94 52.98 11.30
C THR A 53 -11.48 52.23 10.10
N THR A 54 -12.35 52.88 9.34
CA THR A 54 -12.92 52.34 8.11
C THR A 54 -11.85 52.27 7.03
N SER A 55 -11.63 51.11 6.43
CA SER A 55 -10.93 50.99 5.16
C SER A 55 -11.73 50.09 4.23
N THR A 56 -12.24 50.67 3.16
CA THR A 56 -12.99 49.97 2.11
C THR A 56 -12.02 49.16 1.26
N SER A 57 -12.32 47.88 1.01
CA SER A 57 -11.68 47.11 -0.05
C SER A 57 -12.70 46.14 -0.63
N GLU A 58 -12.57 45.91 -1.93
CA GLU A 58 -13.69 45.47 -2.79
C GLU A 58 -13.91 43.96 -2.70
N THR A 59 -15.18 43.55 -2.66
CA THR A 59 -15.57 42.14 -2.72
C THR A 59 -15.34 41.59 -4.13
N THR A 60 -14.18 40.96 -4.36
CA THR A 60 -13.95 40.16 -5.55
C THR A 60 -14.52 38.76 -5.33
N THR A 61 -15.73 38.51 -5.81
CA THR A 61 -16.32 37.17 -5.86
C THR A 61 -15.55 36.31 -6.88
N SER A 62 -14.55 35.57 -6.42
CA SER A 62 -13.99 34.46 -7.18
C SER A 62 -14.86 33.22 -6.96
N SER A 63 -15.52 32.74 -8.02
CA SER A 63 -16.14 31.43 -8.02
C SER A 63 -15.05 30.36 -7.92
N GLU A 64 -15.00 29.61 -6.82
CA GLU A 64 -14.25 28.36 -6.78
C GLU A 64 -14.85 27.40 -7.80
N THR A 65 -14.13 27.23 -8.91
CA THR A 65 -14.44 26.19 -9.87
C THR A 65 -13.81 24.92 -9.31
N SER A 66 -14.62 23.89 -9.09
CA SER A 66 -14.13 22.60 -8.61
C SER A 66 -13.23 21.98 -9.68
N GLU A 67 -11.92 22.13 -9.54
CA GLU A 67 -10.96 21.44 -10.40
C GLU A 67 -11.00 19.94 -10.11
N THR A 68 -11.21 19.16 -11.18
CA THR A 68 -11.15 17.70 -11.12
C THR A 68 -9.70 17.28 -10.95
N VAL A 69 -9.37 16.60 -9.86
CA VAL A 69 -8.03 16.05 -9.63
C VAL A 69 -7.73 15.00 -10.70
N GLU A 70 -6.74 15.25 -11.55
CA GLU A 70 -6.24 14.23 -12.46
C GLU A 70 -5.50 13.13 -11.66
N PRO A 71 -5.79 11.83 -11.88
CA PRO A 71 -4.94 10.76 -11.37
C PRO A 71 -3.53 10.92 -11.96
N SER A 72 -2.48 10.62 -11.17
CA SER A 72 -1.12 10.65 -11.73
C SER A 72 -0.93 9.41 -12.58
N ILE A 73 -0.92 9.62 -13.89
CA ILE A 73 -0.83 8.58 -14.88
C ILE A 73 0.62 8.46 -15.34
N ILE A 74 1.26 7.33 -14.99
CA ILE A 74 2.51 6.91 -15.61
C ILE A 74 2.24 6.72 -17.10
N THR A 75 2.77 7.61 -17.95
CA THR A 75 2.76 7.40 -19.40
C THR A 75 4.15 6.97 -19.84
N PHE A 76 4.38 5.67 -19.98
CA PHE A 76 5.64 5.17 -20.51
C PHE A 76 5.72 5.49 -22.01
N THR A 77 6.63 6.38 -22.38
CA THR A 77 7.04 6.53 -23.79
C THR A 77 8.20 5.58 -24.07
N GLU A 78 8.03 4.66 -25.03
CA GLU A 78 9.11 3.78 -25.49
C GLU A 78 10.23 4.60 -26.15
N GLY A 79 11.24 4.95 -25.36
CA GLY A 79 12.48 5.54 -25.83
C GLY A 79 13.41 4.47 -26.44
N PRO A 80 13.98 4.68 -27.63
CA PRO A 80 14.88 3.71 -28.23
C PRO A 80 16.27 3.74 -27.58
N GLY A 81 16.59 2.70 -26.80
CA GLY A 81 17.95 2.35 -26.39
C GLY A 81 18.38 2.82 -25.00
N GLY A 82 18.01 2.06 -23.97
CA GLY A 82 18.81 1.97 -22.75
C GLY A 82 20.06 1.10 -22.99
N GLY A 83 21.22 1.53 -22.52
CA GLY A 83 22.48 0.80 -22.74
C GLY A 83 22.54 -0.51 -21.95
N GLU A 84 23.06 -1.57 -22.56
CA GLU A 84 23.27 -2.87 -21.91
C GLU A 84 24.23 -2.76 -20.71
N ALA A 85 23.67 -2.70 -19.51
CA ALA A 85 24.34 -3.24 -18.33
C ALA A 85 24.44 -4.78 -18.47
N PRO A 86 25.47 -5.43 -17.90
CA PRO A 86 25.65 -6.87 -18.04
C PRO A 86 24.58 -7.63 -17.25
N THR A 87 23.51 -8.03 -17.93
CA THR A 87 22.43 -8.86 -17.38
C THR A 87 22.95 -10.25 -17.02
N SER A 88 23.13 -10.51 -15.72
CA SER A 88 23.35 -11.86 -15.21
C SER A 88 22.00 -12.57 -15.08
N GLY A 89 21.60 -13.36 -16.08
CA GLY A 89 20.36 -14.15 -16.05
C GLY A 89 19.85 -14.49 -17.46
N GLY A 90 18.67 -15.11 -17.54
CA GLY A 90 17.98 -15.37 -18.81
C GLY A 90 17.14 -14.18 -19.28
N GLU A 91 16.10 -14.46 -20.07
CA GLU A 91 15.23 -13.45 -20.69
C GLU A 91 13.99 -13.16 -19.82
N LYS A 92 13.42 -11.95 -19.95
CA LYS A 92 12.11 -11.61 -19.36
C LYS A 92 11.02 -12.52 -19.95
N ILE A 93 10.00 -12.86 -19.17
CA ILE A 93 8.89 -13.72 -19.61
C ILE A 93 7.58 -12.91 -19.54
N TYR A 94 7.13 -12.43 -20.69
CA TYR A 94 5.92 -11.60 -20.79
C TYR A 94 4.62 -12.42 -20.63
N ARG A 95 4.31 -12.80 -19.39
CA ARG A 95 3.12 -13.59 -19.01
C ARG A 95 2.54 -13.14 -17.67
N LEU A 96 1.27 -13.51 -17.44
CA LEU A 96 0.51 -13.16 -16.24
C LEU A 96 0.21 -14.42 -15.41
N ALA A 97 -1.00 -14.96 -15.51
CA ALA A 97 -1.48 -16.12 -14.75
C ALA A 97 -0.58 -17.38 -14.81
N ASP A 98 -0.02 -17.67 -15.99
CA ASP A 98 0.82 -18.83 -16.25
C ASP A 98 2.34 -18.52 -16.23
N HIS A 99 2.74 -17.36 -15.70
CA HIS A 99 4.14 -16.97 -15.59
C HIS A 99 4.93 -18.00 -14.73
N PRO A 100 6.06 -18.57 -15.20
CA PRO A 100 6.78 -19.67 -14.51
C PRO A 100 7.15 -19.39 -13.05
N LEU A 101 7.58 -18.16 -12.74
CA LEU A 101 7.89 -17.68 -11.38
C LEU A 101 6.73 -17.90 -10.38
N LEU A 102 5.49 -17.87 -10.87
CA LEU A 102 4.25 -17.99 -10.09
C LEU A 102 3.68 -19.41 -10.06
N GLN A 103 4.36 -20.42 -10.63
CA GLN A 103 3.85 -21.79 -10.69
C GLN A 103 4.45 -22.71 -9.62
N ASN A 104 5.65 -22.42 -9.12
CA ASN A 104 6.34 -23.27 -8.13
C ASN A 104 5.81 -23.02 -6.70
N PRO A 105 5.12 -24.00 -6.06
CA PRO A 105 4.54 -23.85 -4.72
C PRO A 105 5.59 -23.78 -3.60
N ASP A 106 6.84 -24.13 -3.87
CA ASP A 106 7.95 -24.07 -2.91
C ASP A 106 8.85 -22.84 -3.10
N SER A 107 8.61 -22.03 -4.13
CA SER A 107 9.41 -20.82 -4.36
C SER A 107 8.98 -19.67 -3.43
N GLY A 108 9.94 -19.16 -2.66
CA GLY A 108 9.77 -18.05 -1.73
C GLY A 108 11.12 -17.46 -1.33
N LEU A 109 11.11 -16.27 -0.75
CA LEU A 109 12.34 -15.57 -0.38
C LEU A 109 13.08 -16.29 0.75
N ARG A 110 14.42 -16.29 0.64
CA ARG A 110 15.31 -16.73 1.72
C ARG A 110 15.81 -15.47 2.43
N ALA A 111 15.78 -15.47 3.76
CA ALA A 111 16.32 -14.36 4.54
C ALA A 111 17.81 -14.17 4.25
N VAL A 112 18.19 -12.97 3.80
CA VAL A 112 19.59 -12.53 3.70
C VAL A 112 19.97 -11.72 4.94
N GLN A 113 21.26 -11.48 5.16
CA GLN A 113 21.72 -10.64 6.27
C GLN A 113 21.59 -9.17 5.89
N CYS A 114 20.93 -8.39 6.72
CA CYS A 114 20.63 -6.98 6.46
C CYS A 114 21.06 -6.14 7.66
N SER A 115 21.77 -5.05 7.40
CA SER A 115 22.25 -4.13 8.43
C SER A 115 21.57 -2.78 8.26
N LEU A 116 20.30 -2.70 8.64
CA LEU A 116 19.53 -1.47 8.56
C LEU A 116 20.04 -0.49 9.63
N PRO A 117 20.38 0.76 9.28
CA PRO A 117 20.69 1.78 10.27
C PRO A 117 19.44 2.13 11.09
N GLY A 118 19.62 2.75 12.26
CA GLY A 118 18.49 3.22 13.06
C GLY A 118 17.71 4.31 12.33
N TRP A 119 16.40 4.15 12.19
CA TRP A 119 15.53 5.18 11.62
C TRP A 119 15.51 6.42 12.51
N GLN A 120 15.49 7.59 11.86
CA GLN A 120 15.10 8.86 12.46
C GLN A 120 14.27 9.62 11.44
N SER A 121 13.28 10.37 11.92
CA SER A 121 12.41 11.19 11.08
C SER A 121 13.12 12.47 10.60
N ASN A 122 14.13 12.30 9.73
CA ASN A 122 14.77 13.34 8.92
C ASN A 122 15.26 12.76 7.56
N PRO A 123 15.45 13.59 6.51
CA PRO A 123 15.82 13.10 5.18
C PRO A 123 17.08 12.23 5.16
N GLN A 124 18.17 12.67 5.78
CA GLN A 124 19.46 11.98 5.72
C GLN A 124 19.41 10.57 6.36
N ALA A 125 18.69 10.42 7.47
CA ALA A 125 18.50 9.12 8.11
C ALA A 125 17.54 8.21 7.32
N ALA A 126 16.50 8.77 6.71
CA ALA A 126 15.60 8.05 5.83
C ALA A 126 16.32 7.52 4.57
N GLU A 127 17.13 8.36 3.92
CA GLU A 127 17.96 7.98 2.76
C GLU A 127 18.91 6.81 3.11
N ALA A 128 19.63 6.91 4.24
CA ALA A 128 20.53 5.86 4.70
C ALA A 128 19.80 4.54 5.01
N PHE A 129 18.61 4.60 5.62
CA PHE A 129 17.78 3.44 5.89
C PHE A 129 17.27 2.78 4.61
N LEU A 130 16.71 3.57 3.70
CA LEU A 130 16.10 3.08 2.47
C LEU A 130 17.16 2.55 1.48
N THR A 131 18.37 3.11 1.48
CA THR A 131 19.51 2.57 0.72
C THR A 131 19.90 1.17 1.23
N ALA A 132 20.19 1.03 2.53
CA ALA A 132 20.55 -0.27 3.11
C ALA A 132 19.41 -1.32 3.03
N ALA A 133 18.16 -0.87 3.01
CA ALA A 133 17.01 -1.72 2.77
C ALA A 133 16.91 -2.16 1.29
N THR A 134 17.28 -1.30 0.34
CA THR A 134 17.34 -1.63 -1.09
C THR A 134 18.43 -2.66 -1.37
N ASP A 135 19.60 -2.54 -0.73
CA ASP A 135 20.68 -3.56 -0.81
C ASP A 135 20.18 -4.94 -0.32
N CYS A 136 19.46 -4.97 0.80
CA CYS A 136 18.84 -6.16 1.37
C CYS A 136 17.76 -6.77 0.43
N LEU A 137 16.99 -5.93 -0.27
CA LEU A 137 16.04 -6.36 -1.30
C LEU A 137 16.75 -6.90 -2.56
N ASN A 138 17.84 -6.26 -3.00
CA ASN A 138 18.67 -6.69 -4.12
C ASN A 138 19.24 -8.10 -3.90
N ASP A 139 19.82 -8.35 -2.73
CA ASP A 139 20.36 -9.66 -2.38
C ASP A 139 19.28 -10.75 -2.34
N ALA A 140 18.12 -10.46 -1.73
CA ALA A 140 17.04 -11.42 -1.57
C ALA A 140 16.35 -11.77 -2.90
N TRP A 141 15.93 -10.77 -3.67
CA TRP A 141 15.24 -10.95 -4.95
C TRP A 141 16.19 -11.35 -6.07
N GLY A 142 17.38 -10.76 -6.15
CA GLY A 142 18.38 -11.13 -7.14
C GLY A 142 18.91 -12.55 -6.96
N THR A 143 18.93 -13.10 -5.75
CA THR A 143 19.20 -14.53 -5.53
C THR A 143 18.05 -15.39 -6.05
N LEU A 144 16.81 -15.00 -5.77
CA LEU A 144 15.62 -15.76 -6.18
C LEU A 144 15.45 -15.78 -7.70
N LEU A 145 15.48 -14.61 -8.35
CA LEU A 145 15.22 -14.47 -9.79
C LEU A 145 16.25 -15.22 -10.64
N ARG A 146 17.54 -15.11 -10.30
CA ARG A 146 18.60 -15.90 -10.95
C ARG A 146 18.42 -17.41 -10.76
N SER A 147 17.82 -17.86 -9.66
CA SER A 147 17.51 -19.29 -9.44
C SER A 147 16.31 -19.81 -10.26
N HIS A 148 15.57 -18.91 -10.91
CA HIS A 148 14.48 -19.19 -11.86
C HIS A 148 14.88 -18.87 -13.31
N ASP A 149 16.19 -18.73 -13.59
CA ASP A 149 16.73 -18.33 -14.90
C ASP A 149 16.16 -17.00 -15.46
N LEU A 150 15.69 -16.10 -14.58
CA LEU A 150 15.24 -14.75 -14.95
C LEU A 150 16.40 -13.74 -14.90
N PRO A 151 16.31 -12.61 -15.64
CA PRO A 151 17.28 -11.54 -15.51
C PRO A 151 17.13 -10.83 -14.16
N PHE A 152 18.23 -10.22 -13.72
CA PHE A 152 18.22 -9.30 -12.60
C PHE A 152 19.22 -8.17 -12.85
N GLU A 153 18.73 -6.94 -12.74
CA GLU A 153 19.49 -5.70 -12.65
C GLU A 153 19.02 -4.99 -11.37
N GLU A 154 19.89 -4.19 -10.74
CA GLU A 154 19.47 -3.44 -9.55
C GLU A 154 18.72 -2.16 -9.96
N PRO A 155 17.66 -1.75 -9.23
CA PRO A 155 16.97 -0.51 -9.49
C PRO A 155 17.76 0.70 -9.01
N ASN A 156 17.68 1.80 -9.77
CA ASN A 156 18.27 3.07 -9.38
C ASN A 156 17.39 3.72 -8.30
N LEU A 157 17.94 3.95 -7.11
CA LEU A 157 17.22 4.58 -6.00
C LEU A 157 17.41 6.09 -5.98
N HIS A 158 16.30 6.83 -5.93
CA HIS A 158 16.25 8.29 -5.98
C HIS A 158 15.46 8.86 -4.80
N PHE A 159 15.91 10.01 -4.30
CA PHE A 159 15.27 10.73 -3.19
C PHE A 159 14.90 12.16 -3.64
N PRO A 160 13.90 12.32 -4.53
CA PRO A 160 13.50 13.64 -5.01
C PRO A 160 12.93 14.49 -3.86
N ALA A 161 13.24 15.79 -3.87
CA ALA A 161 12.79 16.74 -2.87
C ALA A 161 11.79 17.73 -3.47
N GLY A 162 10.74 18.05 -2.70
CA GLY A 162 9.70 18.99 -3.11
C GLY A 162 8.30 18.37 -3.04
N THR A 163 7.32 19.07 -3.62
CA THR A 163 5.95 18.56 -3.79
C THR A 163 5.74 17.88 -5.14
N SER A 164 6.68 18.00 -6.07
CA SER A 164 6.68 17.28 -7.35
C SER A 164 8.10 17.11 -7.91
N TYR A 165 8.26 16.16 -8.84
CA TYR A 165 9.53 15.88 -9.51
C TYR A 165 9.32 15.30 -10.92
N GLU A 166 10.31 15.51 -11.79
CA GLU A 166 10.35 14.91 -13.12
C GLU A 166 11.00 13.53 -13.08
N THR A 167 10.43 12.57 -13.81
CA THR A 167 11.05 11.28 -14.11
C THR A 167 11.47 11.23 -15.58
N THR A 168 12.51 10.45 -15.89
CA THR A 168 13.05 10.38 -17.26
C THR A 168 12.08 9.72 -18.25
N THR A 169 11.16 8.87 -17.78
CA THR A 169 10.34 8.03 -18.66
C THR A 169 8.85 7.95 -18.30
N CYS A 170 8.43 8.48 -17.14
CA CYS A 170 7.03 8.43 -16.69
C CYS A 170 6.36 9.82 -16.58
N GLY A 171 7.13 10.91 -16.76
CA GLY A 171 6.66 12.30 -16.72
C GLY A 171 6.82 12.96 -15.34
N THR A 172 6.05 14.03 -15.12
CA THR A 172 5.96 14.76 -13.84
C THR A 172 5.13 13.97 -12.83
N HIS A 173 5.64 13.82 -11.60
CA HIS A 173 4.94 13.18 -10.50
C HIS A 173 4.76 14.12 -9.30
N GLU A 174 3.51 14.24 -8.85
CA GLU A 174 3.14 14.96 -7.63
C GLU A 174 3.30 14.07 -6.40
N VAL A 175 3.97 14.58 -5.37
CA VAL A 175 4.17 13.94 -4.07
C VAL A 175 2.97 14.24 -3.17
N SER A 176 2.27 13.20 -2.71
CA SER A 176 1.11 13.38 -1.85
C SER A 176 0.86 12.17 -0.94
N MET A 177 -0.14 12.28 -0.06
CA MET A 177 -0.61 11.19 0.81
C MET A 177 -0.96 9.91 0.03
N ALA A 178 -1.53 10.06 -1.17
CA ALA A 178 -1.92 8.98 -2.07
C ALA A 178 -0.84 8.63 -3.12
N LYS A 179 0.26 9.39 -3.18
CA LYS A 179 1.36 9.27 -4.14
C LYS A 179 2.68 9.39 -3.37
N ALA A 180 2.91 8.41 -2.50
CA ALA A 180 3.93 8.44 -1.46
C ALA A 180 5.33 8.05 -1.95
N ALA A 181 5.39 7.15 -2.93
CA ALA A 181 6.57 6.67 -3.63
C ALA A 181 6.18 6.29 -5.07
N LEU A 182 7.15 5.84 -5.86
CA LEU A 182 6.94 5.43 -7.25
C LEU A 182 8.04 4.48 -7.72
N TYR A 183 7.66 3.39 -8.37
CA TYR A 183 8.51 2.67 -9.30
C TYR A 183 8.24 3.08 -10.77
N CYS A 184 9.29 3.38 -11.51
CA CYS A 184 9.24 3.73 -12.93
C CYS A 184 10.47 3.16 -13.67
N ALA A 185 10.29 2.13 -14.48
CA ALA A 185 11.27 1.65 -15.47
C ALA A 185 12.72 1.55 -14.94
N ASN A 186 12.94 0.65 -13.97
CA ASN A 186 14.17 0.44 -13.23
C ASN A 186 14.67 1.63 -12.36
N ASN A 187 13.74 2.48 -11.92
CA ASN A 187 13.99 3.55 -10.95
C ASN A 187 12.97 3.48 -9.81
N LEU A 188 13.46 3.55 -8.57
CA LEU A 188 12.67 3.70 -7.34
C LEU A 188 12.78 5.16 -6.88
N TYR A 189 11.65 5.84 -6.67
CA TYR A 189 11.60 7.21 -6.18
C TYR A 189 10.94 7.23 -4.80
N MET A 190 11.71 7.61 -3.77
CA MET A 190 11.30 7.64 -2.37
C MET A 190 11.35 9.08 -1.82
N PRO A 191 10.51 10.02 -2.28
CA PRO A 191 10.52 11.40 -1.79
C PRO A 191 10.23 11.45 -0.28
N TYR A 192 11.08 12.10 0.50
CA TYR A 192 10.94 12.16 1.96
C TYR A 192 9.58 12.73 2.41
N GLN A 193 9.06 13.71 1.67
CA GLN A 193 7.73 14.29 1.87
C GLN A 193 6.61 13.25 1.70
N GLY A 194 6.75 12.33 0.73
CA GLY A 194 5.77 11.28 0.44
C GLY A 194 5.74 10.18 1.50
N LEU A 195 6.86 9.95 2.20
CA LEU A 195 6.93 9.04 3.35
C LEU A 195 6.03 9.47 4.52
N GLN A 196 5.65 10.75 4.60
CA GLN A 196 4.79 11.30 5.67
C GLN A 196 5.40 11.08 7.07
N ALA A 197 6.71 11.31 7.20
CA ALA A 197 7.44 11.08 8.46
C ALA A 197 6.84 11.84 9.65
N ASP A 198 6.29 13.05 9.44
CA ASP A 198 5.61 13.83 10.49
C ASP A 198 4.32 13.18 11.02
N ARG A 199 3.68 12.30 10.21
CA ARG A 199 2.47 11.54 10.58
C ARG A 199 2.80 10.22 11.25
N TYR A 200 3.75 9.48 10.68
CA TYR A 200 4.08 8.12 11.12
C TYR A 200 5.13 8.10 12.25
N GLY A 201 6.01 9.09 12.31
CA GLY A 201 7.11 9.18 13.27
C GLY A 201 8.13 8.05 13.08
N ASP A 202 8.76 7.61 14.17
CA ASP A 202 9.79 6.57 14.12
C ASP A 202 9.18 5.16 14.01
N ARG A 203 8.54 4.89 12.87
CA ARG A 203 7.93 3.61 12.48
C ARG A 203 8.61 2.99 11.25
N PRO A 204 9.88 2.53 11.36
CA PRO A 204 10.66 1.97 10.25
C PRO A 204 9.95 0.85 9.46
N GLY A 205 9.04 0.10 10.09
CA GLY A 205 8.24 -0.91 9.39
C GLY A 205 7.33 -0.37 8.29
N VAL A 206 6.74 0.81 8.49
CA VAL A 206 5.86 1.48 7.50
C VAL A 206 6.66 1.81 6.24
N TYR A 207 7.81 2.45 6.41
CA TYR A 207 8.64 2.88 5.28
C TYR A 207 9.31 1.69 4.58
N LEU A 208 9.68 0.64 5.32
CA LEU A 208 10.23 -0.58 4.72
C LEU A 208 9.19 -1.35 3.91
N ALA A 209 7.94 -1.44 4.39
CA ALA A 209 6.86 -2.09 3.65
C ALA A 209 6.48 -1.31 2.39
N LEU A 210 6.52 0.02 2.43
CA LEU A 210 6.37 0.89 1.25
C LEU A 210 7.51 0.64 0.24
N LEU A 211 8.78 0.70 0.67
CA LEU A 211 9.91 0.41 -0.22
C LEU A 211 9.82 -0.99 -0.83
N ALA A 212 9.45 -2.00 -0.04
CA ALA A 212 9.31 -3.38 -0.51
C ALA A 212 8.10 -3.58 -1.45
N HIS A 213 7.11 -2.67 -1.43
CA HIS A 213 6.01 -2.63 -2.39
C HIS A 213 6.49 -2.08 -3.74
N GLU A 214 7.17 -0.92 -3.75
CA GLU A 214 7.78 -0.36 -4.97
C GLU A 214 8.81 -1.34 -5.57
N TYR A 215 9.57 -2.02 -4.72
CA TYR A 215 10.48 -3.09 -5.14
C TYR A 215 9.73 -4.31 -5.70
N GLY A 216 8.49 -4.55 -5.26
CA GLY A 216 7.59 -5.53 -5.87
C GLY A 216 7.31 -5.23 -7.34
N HIS A 217 7.14 -3.95 -7.72
CA HIS A 217 7.04 -3.55 -9.13
C HIS A 217 8.35 -3.72 -9.89
N HIS A 218 9.50 -3.48 -9.25
CA HIS A 218 10.79 -3.82 -9.84
C HIS A 218 10.89 -5.32 -10.16
N VAL A 219 10.50 -6.19 -9.23
CA VAL A 219 10.45 -7.65 -9.45
C VAL A 219 9.51 -8.02 -10.60
N GLN A 220 8.32 -7.40 -10.68
CA GLN A 220 7.40 -7.59 -11.81
C GLN A 220 8.02 -7.15 -13.13
N TYR A 221 8.76 -6.05 -13.14
CA TYR A 221 9.42 -5.51 -14.33
C TYR A 221 10.57 -6.39 -14.81
N VAL A 222 11.48 -6.82 -13.93
CA VAL A 222 12.58 -7.72 -14.36
C VAL A 222 12.07 -9.12 -14.71
N ALA A 223 10.94 -9.56 -14.16
CA ALA A 223 10.28 -10.78 -14.60
C ALA A 223 9.59 -10.64 -15.98
N GLY A 224 9.17 -9.44 -16.39
CA GLY A 224 8.35 -9.19 -17.59
C GLY A 224 6.82 -9.21 -17.34
N ILE A 225 6.41 -9.38 -16.07
CA ILE A 225 4.99 -9.34 -15.65
C ILE A 225 4.45 -7.91 -15.79
N PHE A 226 5.24 -6.89 -15.45
CA PHE A 226 4.81 -5.49 -15.48
C PHE A 226 4.46 -5.06 -16.92
N GLU A 227 5.32 -5.37 -17.90
CA GLU A 227 5.07 -5.06 -19.31
C GLU A 227 3.90 -5.87 -19.89
N ALA A 228 3.73 -7.12 -19.47
CA ALA A 228 2.56 -7.93 -19.86
C ALA A 228 1.25 -7.35 -19.31
N ALA A 229 1.27 -6.83 -18.08
CA ALA A 229 0.13 -6.13 -17.47
C ALA A 229 -0.14 -4.78 -18.16
N TRP A 230 0.91 -4.03 -18.48
CA TRP A 230 0.81 -2.78 -19.24
C TRP A 230 0.17 -2.98 -20.61
N HIS A 231 0.60 -3.98 -21.37
CA HIS A 231 -0.06 -4.34 -22.64
C HIS A 231 -1.55 -4.65 -22.43
N ARG A 232 -1.86 -5.42 -21.37
CA ARG A 232 -3.23 -5.80 -21.04
C ARG A 232 -4.11 -4.62 -20.59
N MET A 233 -3.57 -3.62 -19.90
CA MET A 233 -4.28 -2.37 -19.57
C MET A 233 -4.64 -1.59 -20.84
N ASN A 234 -3.72 -1.50 -21.80
CA ASN A 234 -3.97 -0.85 -23.09
C ASN A 234 -5.07 -1.57 -23.90
N GLU A 235 -5.05 -2.91 -23.95
CA GLU A 235 -6.13 -3.71 -24.55
C GLU A 235 -7.50 -3.49 -23.87
N ALA A 236 -7.50 -3.27 -22.55
CA ALA A 236 -8.71 -3.19 -21.73
C ALA A 236 -9.41 -1.81 -21.77
N GLY A 237 -8.92 -0.88 -22.59
CA GLY A 237 -9.47 0.46 -22.77
C GLY A 237 -8.49 1.60 -22.48
N GLY A 238 -7.26 1.28 -22.06
CA GLY A 238 -6.27 2.27 -21.65
C GLY A 238 -6.56 2.84 -20.25
N GLN A 239 -5.67 3.71 -19.79
CA GLN A 239 -5.66 4.24 -18.43
C GLN A 239 -7.00 4.84 -17.97
N GLY A 240 -7.41 4.56 -16.73
CA GLY A 240 -8.63 5.08 -16.12
C GLY A 240 -9.92 4.51 -16.73
N SER A 241 -9.80 3.52 -17.62
CA SER A 241 -10.93 2.68 -18.00
C SER A 241 -11.14 1.59 -16.94
N PRO A 242 -12.38 1.19 -16.61
CA PRO A 242 -12.65 0.12 -15.65
C PRO A 242 -11.97 -1.21 -15.98
N GLY A 243 -11.63 -1.44 -17.25
CA GLY A 243 -10.87 -2.61 -17.69
C GLY A 243 -9.38 -2.52 -17.34
N ALA A 244 -8.75 -1.35 -17.52
CA ALA A 244 -7.37 -1.12 -17.11
C ALA A 244 -7.24 -1.14 -15.59
N ASP A 245 -8.14 -0.47 -14.86
CA ASP A 245 -8.21 -0.48 -13.40
C ASP A 245 -8.26 -1.92 -12.85
N ALA A 246 -9.09 -2.79 -13.45
CA ALA A 246 -9.18 -4.20 -13.07
C ALA A 246 -7.87 -5.00 -13.26
N VAL A 247 -7.03 -4.60 -14.23
CA VAL A 247 -5.69 -5.17 -14.45
C VAL A 247 -4.67 -4.55 -13.49
N SER A 248 -4.77 -3.24 -13.24
CA SER A 248 -3.93 -2.51 -12.28
C SER A 248 -4.06 -3.12 -10.88
N ARG A 249 -5.28 -3.33 -10.37
CA ARG A 249 -5.49 -3.93 -9.04
C ARG A 249 -4.77 -5.28 -8.89
N ARG A 250 -4.72 -6.10 -9.95
CA ARG A 250 -4.00 -7.39 -9.92
C ARG A 250 -2.47 -7.18 -9.87
N LEU A 251 -1.94 -6.16 -10.55
CA LEU A 251 -0.53 -5.78 -10.49
C LEU A 251 -0.17 -5.23 -9.09
N GLU A 252 -0.93 -4.27 -8.59
CA GLU A 252 -0.74 -3.63 -7.27
C GLU A 252 -0.81 -4.63 -6.12
N LEU A 253 -1.83 -5.48 -6.10
CA LEU A 253 -2.01 -6.49 -5.04
C LEU A 253 -0.91 -7.57 -5.07
N GLN A 254 -0.26 -7.80 -6.22
CA GLN A 254 0.88 -8.71 -6.31
C GLN A 254 2.16 -8.04 -5.77
N ALA A 255 2.44 -6.79 -6.11
CA ALA A 255 3.54 -6.03 -5.51
C ALA A 255 3.36 -5.93 -3.99
N GLN A 256 2.11 -5.76 -3.54
CA GLN A 256 1.73 -5.77 -2.14
C GLN A 256 1.94 -7.13 -1.45
N CYS A 257 1.64 -8.24 -2.13
CA CYS A 257 1.99 -9.58 -1.65
C CYS A 257 3.52 -9.78 -1.57
N PHE A 258 4.29 -9.29 -2.55
CA PHE A 258 5.75 -9.33 -2.57
C PHE A 258 6.38 -8.52 -1.43
N SER A 259 5.84 -7.34 -1.09
CA SER A 259 6.21 -6.57 0.10
C SER A 259 6.03 -7.41 1.38
N GLY A 260 4.86 -8.06 1.51
CA GLY A 260 4.58 -8.99 2.59
C GLY A 260 5.62 -10.12 2.67
N MET A 261 5.90 -10.78 1.54
CA MET A 261 6.90 -11.87 1.47
C MET A 261 8.27 -11.45 1.98
N PHE A 262 8.75 -10.26 1.60
CA PHE A 262 10.03 -9.76 2.08
C PHE A 262 10.02 -9.55 3.60
N MET A 263 9.02 -8.83 4.11
CA MET A 263 8.88 -8.54 5.54
C MET A 263 8.79 -9.81 6.39
N GLY A 264 7.93 -10.75 5.98
CA GLY A 264 7.71 -12.01 6.69
C GLY A 264 8.85 -13.03 6.59
N SER A 265 9.60 -13.03 5.48
CA SER A 265 10.77 -13.92 5.35
C SER A 265 11.97 -13.44 6.17
N HIS A 266 12.15 -12.12 6.35
CA HIS A 266 13.32 -11.52 6.99
C HIS A 266 13.16 -11.26 8.50
N VAL A 267 11.93 -11.20 9.02
CA VAL A 267 11.64 -10.92 10.44
C VAL A 267 12.39 -11.87 11.38
N GLY A 268 13.27 -11.31 12.23
CA GLY A 268 14.07 -12.06 13.20
C GLY A 268 15.11 -13.02 12.59
N ARG A 269 15.32 -12.98 11.27
CA ARG A 269 16.21 -13.89 10.52
C ARG A 269 17.31 -13.16 9.75
N SER A 270 17.15 -11.86 9.56
CA SER A 270 18.05 -11.00 8.76
C SER A 270 19.19 -10.35 9.57
N GLY A 271 19.52 -10.88 10.75
CA GLY A 271 20.61 -10.38 11.60
C GLY A 271 20.14 -9.41 12.70
N PRO A 272 21.07 -8.94 13.56
CA PRO A 272 20.73 -8.17 14.76
C PRO A 272 20.16 -6.78 14.47
N ASN A 273 20.57 -6.17 13.34
CA ASN A 273 20.07 -4.89 12.84
C ASN A 273 19.17 -5.09 11.59
N GLY A 274 18.61 -6.30 11.44
CA GLY A 274 17.71 -6.63 10.34
C GLY A 274 16.24 -6.27 10.63
N VAL A 275 15.35 -6.81 9.81
CA VAL A 275 13.90 -6.73 10.02
C VAL A 275 13.53 -7.42 11.33
N ASN A 276 12.85 -6.70 12.21
CA ASN A 276 12.44 -7.17 13.54
C ASN A 276 10.91 -7.17 13.71
N GLN A 277 10.41 -7.80 14.78
CA GLN A 277 8.98 -7.96 15.00
C GLN A 277 8.23 -6.62 15.06
N THR A 278 8.80 -5.60 15.73
CA THR A 278 8.19 -4.26 15.80
C THR A 278 7.99 -3.65 14.41
N MET A 279 8.90 -3.88 13.47
CA MET A 279 8.76 -3.43 12.09
C MET A 279 7.69 -4.22 11.33
N LEU A 280 7.58 -5.52 11.55
CA LEU A 280 6.50 -6.33 10.98
C LEU A 280 5.13 -5.86 11.50
N ASP A 281 4.99 -5.65 12.80
CA ASP A 281 3.75 -5.17 13.43
C ASP A 281 3.37 -3.77 12.94
N GLN A 282 4.35 -2.85 12.83
CA GLN A 282 4.13 -1.50 12.28
C GLN A 282 3.60 -1.53 10.85
N ALA A 283 4.18 -2.39 9.99
CA ALA A 283 3.71 -2.56 8.63
C ALA A 283 2.31 -3.19 8.57
N TRP A 284 2.08 -4.21 9.40
CA TRP A 284 0.81 -4.96 9.47
C TRP A 284 -0.39 -4.04 9.66
N TYR A 285 -0.36 -3.20 10.70
CA TYR A 285 -1.45 -2.28 11.00
C TYR A 285 -1.59 -1.13 9.99
N ASP A 286 -0.50 -0.73 9.34
CA ASP A 286 -0.55 0.30 8.29
C ASP A 286 -1.24 -0.22 7.02
N GLN A 287 -1.03 -1.49 6.64
CA GLN A 287 -1.64 -2.07 5.43
C GLN A 287 -3.17 -2.18 5.53
N GLU A 288 -3.71 -2.34 6.74
CA GLU A 288 -5.15 -2.32 7.01
C GLU A 288 -5.80 -0.95 6.69
N THR A 289 -4.98 0.10 6.50
CA THR A 289 -5.42 1.47 6.18
C THR A 289 -5.08 1.93 4.77
N ARG A 290 -4.62 1.05 3.87
CA ARG A 290 -4.24 1.35 2.47
C ARG A 290 -5.13 0.62 1.47
N GLY A 291 -5.11 1.06 0.20
CA GLY A 291 -6.01 0.60 -0.87
C GLY A 291 -6.94 1.71 -1.37
N ASP A 292 -7.86 1.36 -2.27
CA ASP A 292 -8.77 2.26 -3.01
C ASP A 292 -9.52 3.26 -2.11
N GLY A 293 -9.94 2.83 -0.91
CA GLY A 293 -10.66 3.69 0.04
C GLY A 293 -9.79 4.80 0.66
N THR A 294 -8.47 4.71 0.54
CA THR A 294 -7.49 5.66 1.07
C THR A 294 -6.80 6.47 -0.04
N SER A 295 -6.56 5.87 -1.20
CA SER A 295 -6.08 6.59 -2.38
C SER A 295 -7.18 7.44 -3.03
N GLY A 296 -8.45 7.04 -2.91
CA GLY A 296 -9.57 7.63 -3.64
C GLY A 296 -9.65 7.17 -5.10
N THR A 297 -9.03 6.03 -5.42
CA THR A 297 -8.93 5.47 -6.78
C THR A 297 -9.60 4.08 -6.85
N THR A 298 -9.46 3.38 -7.99
CA THR A 298 -10.10 2.07 -8.27
C THR A 298 -9.11 1.02 -8.81
N ASP A 299 -7.83 1.29 -8.64
CA ASP A 299 -6.70 0.67 -9.33
C ASP A 299 -5.71 -0.04 -8.39
N HIS A 300 -5.89 0.04 -7.06
CA HIS A 300 -5.08 -0.66 -6.05
C HIS A 300 -5.85 -1.77 -5.30
N GLY A 301 -7.17 -1.76 -5.38
CA GLY A 301 -8.08 -2.72 -4.75
C GLY A 301 -8.54 -2.25 -3.37
N SER A 302 -9.70 -2.76 -2.94
CA SER A 302 -10.27 -2.41 -1.63
C SER A 302 -9.31 -2.66 -0.48
N ASN A 303 -9.38 -1.86 0.58
CA ASN A 303 -8.43 -1.95 1.71
C ASN A 303 -8.40 -3.33 2.38
N ALA A 304 -9.51 -4.06 2.34
CA ALA A 304 -9.59 -5.45 2.78
C ALA A 304 -8.74 -6.39 1.91
N ASN A 305 -8.78 -6.24 0.58
CA ASN A 305 -7.95 -7.02 -0.33
C ASN A 305 -6.47 -6.59 -0.26
N TYR A 306 -6.19 -5.28 -0.23
CA TYR A 306 -4.83 -4.73 -0.09
C TYR A 306 -4.10 -5.23 1.16
N SER A 307 -4.79 -5.26 2.31
CA SER A 307 -4.26 -5.86 3.53
C SER A 307 -4.17 -7.38 3.44
N ALA A 308 -5.20 -8.08 2.93
CA ALA A 308 -5.20 -9.54 2.82
C ALA A 308 -4.01 -10.10 2.02
N TRP A 309 -3.70 -9.52 0.86
CA TRP A 309 -2.57 -9.97 0.03
C TRP A 309 -1.21 -9.76 0.71
N TRP A 310 -1.02 -8.65 1.42
CA TRP A 310 0.20 -8.42 2.21
C TRP A 310 0.33 -9.39 3.38
N GLN A 311 -0.79 -9.65 4.09
CA GLN A 311 -0.84 -10.59 5.21
C GLN A 311 -0.59 -12.03 4.77
N GLN A 312 -1.05 -12.42 3.58
CA GLN A 312 -0.75 -13.71 2.95
C GLN A 312 0.74 -13.82 2.59
N GLY A 313 1.28 -12.81 1.89
CA GLY A 313 2.71 -12.76 1.56
C GLY A 313 3.61 -12.90 2.80
N SER A 314 3.30 -12.16 3.87
CA SER A 314 4.09 -12.16 5.11
C SER A 314 3.95 -13.40 6.00
N ARG A 315 2.84 -14.14 5.91
CA ARG A 315 2.69 -15.43 6.59
C ARG A 315 3.35 -16.56 5.82
N ASP A 316 3.03 -16.68 4.54
CA ASP A 316 3.29 -17.89 3.77
C ASP A 316 4.61 -17.84 3.00
N ASN A 317 5.02 -16.65 2.56
CA ASN A 317 6.23 -16.43 1.76
C ASN A 317 6.32 -17.42 0.58
N ARG A 318 5.35 -17.35 -0.35
CA ARG A 318 5.29 -18.18 -1.57
C ARG A 318 4.82 -17.40 -2.78
N LEU A 319 5.58 -17.45 -3.87
CA LEU A 319 5.26 -16.72 -5.11
C LEU A 319 3.99 -17.23 -5.78
N GLN A 320 3.74 -18.54 -5.75
CA GLN A 320 2.49 -19.12 -6.24
C GLN A 320 1.27 -18.55 -5.49
N GLN A 321 1.41 -18.32 -4.18
CA GLN A 321 0.36 -17.68 -3.37
C GLN A 321 0.27 -16.16 -3.58
N CYS A 322 1.18 -15.54 -4.34
CA CYS A 322 1.06 -14.15 -4.81
C CYS A 322 0.57 -14.06 -6.27
N ASN A 323 -0.01 -15.13 -6.81
CA ASN A 323 -0.56 -15.16 -8.17
C ASN A 323 -1.97 -14.53 -8.23
N THR A 324 -2.03 -13.21 -8.08
CA THR A 324 -3.24 -12.39 -8.23
C THR A 324 -3.93 -12.57 -9.57
N TRP A 325 -3.20 -12.94 -10.63
CA TRP A 325 -3.72 -13.15 -11.98
C TRP A 325 -4.64 -14.37 -12.11
N ASN A 326 -4.49 -15.36 -11.22
CA ASN A 326 -5.38 -16.53 -11.11
C ASN A 326 -6.47 -16.39 -10.03
N ALA A 327 -6.50 -15.27 -9.28
CA ALA A 327 -7.48 -15.06 -8.23
C ALA A 327 -8.86 -14.66 -8.78
N ASP A 328 -9.92 -15.05 -8.08
CA ASP A 328 -11.28 -14.61 -8.36
C ASP A 328 -11.40 -13.08 -8.22
N GLU A 329 -12.25 -12.45 -9.03
CA GLU A 329 -12.44 -10.98 -9.06
C GLU A 329 -12.65 -10.37 -7.67
N GLY A 330 -13.47 -11.00 -6.81
CA GLY A 330 -13.76 -10.48 -5.46
C GLY A 330 -12.55 -10.47 -4.50
N SER A 331 -11.50 -11.24 -4.79
CA SER A 331 -10.24 -11.24 -4.02
C SER A 331 -9.24 -10.20 -4.54
N VAL A 332 -9.50 -9.57 -5.69
CA VAL A 332 -8.67 -8.51 -6.27
C VAL A 332 -9.43 -7.21 -6.52
N SER A 333 -10.65 -7.11 -5.96
CA SER A 333 -11.56 -5.99 -6.19
C SER A 333 -11.37 -4.82 -5.25
#